data_AF-A0A8I1B432-F1
#
_entry.id   AF-A0A8I1B432-F1
#
_cell.length_a   1.000
_cell.length_b   1.000
_cell.length_c   1.000
_cell.angle_alpha   90.00
_cell.angle_beta   90.00
_cell.angle_gamma   90.00
#
_symmetry.space_group_name_H-M   'P 1'
#
loop_
_entity.id
_entity.type
_entity.pdbx_description
1 polymer ?
#
loop_
_entity_poly.entity_id
_entity_poly.type
_entity_poly.pdbx_seq_one_letter_code
_entity_poly.pdbx_strand_id
1 'polypeptide(L)'
;GLLGNAKGAAKPIPFAEDTCVPPEHLADYIVEFRALLDGHGLSYGMFGHVDAGVLHVRPALDMCDPQQEMLMKRISDDVVALTAKYGGLLWGEHGKGFRAEYSPAFFGAELFGELRKIKAAFDPDNRLNPGKICPPEGVDAPMMKVDAVKRGTFDRQIPIAVRSSWRGAMECNGNGLCFN
;
A
#
# COMPACT_ATOMS: atom_id res chain seq x y z
N GLY A 1 -9.89 2.89 -14.59
CA GLY A 1 -10.18 1.44 -14.42
C GLY A 1 -11.51 1.27 -13.71
N LEU A 2 -12.12 0.07 -13.75
CA LEU A 2 -13.47 -0.21 -13.24
C LEU A 2 -13.73 0.37 -11.84
N LEU A 3 -12.79 0.19 -10.90
CA LEU A 3 -12.91 0.69 -9.52
C LEU A 3 -12.54 2.18 -9.38
N GLY A 4 -11.74 2.72 -10.30
CA GLY A 4 -11.26 4.11 -10.23
C GLY A 4 -12.31 5.17 -10.56
N ASN A 5 -13.42 4.78 -11.21
CA ASN A 5 -14.54 5.68 -11.54
C ASN A 5 -15.66 5.67 -10.48
N ALA A 6 -15.35 5.23 -9.26
CA ALA A 6 -16.31 5.24 -8.16
C ALA A 6 -16.81 6.68 -7.86
N LYS A 7 -18.11 6.82 -7.60
CA LYS A 7 -18.71 8.11 -7.23
C LYS A 7 -18.25 8.52 -5.83
N GLY A 8 -18.13 9.83 -5.60
CA GLY A 8 -17.73 10.40 -4.31
C GLY A 8 -16.26 10.79 -4.24
N ALA A 9 -15.88 11.39 -3.10
CA ALA A 9 -14.50 11.81 -2.82
C ALA A 9 -13.60 10.62 -2.43
N ALA A 10 -14.16 9.65 -1.71
CA ALA A 10 -13.47 8.41 -1.40
C ALA A 10 -13.28 7.58 -2.68
N LYS A 11 -12.04 7.15 -2.95
CA LYS A 11 -11.69 6.33 -4.11
C LYS A 11 -11.06 5.02 -3.63
N PRO A 12 -11.27 3.87 -4.30
CA PRO A 12 -10.54 2.63 -3.99
C PRO A 12 -9.04 2.78 -4.25
N ILE A 13 -8.20 2.64 -3.22
CA ILE A 13 -6.75 2.88 -3.31
C ILE A 13 -5.96 1.57 -3.12
N PRO A 14 -4.93 1.31 -3.94
CA PRO A 14 -4.07 0.13 -3.86
C PRO A 14 -3.02 0.22 -2.73
N PHE A 15 -3.43 0.23 -1.46
CA PHE A 15 -2.49 0.29 -0.34
C PHE A 15 -2.47 -0.96 0.56
N ALA A 16 -3.56 -1.71 0.56
CA ALA A 16 -3.74 -2.95 1.31
C ALA A 16 -3.94 -4.16 0.36
N GLU A 17 -3.38 -4.11 -0.83
CA GLU A 17 -3.52 -5.16 -1.85
C GLU A 17 -2.29 -6.07 -1.91
N ASP A 18 -2.43 -7.14 -2.69
CA ASP A 18 -1.34 -8.03 -3.10
C ASP A 18 -0.73 -8.84 -1.94
N THR A 19 -1.59 -9.19 -0.98
CA THR A 19 -1.25 -10.13 0.08
C THR A 19 -1.44 -11.55 -0.43
N CYS A 20 -0.51 -12.45 -0.10
CA CYS A 20 -0.60 -13.86 -0.43
C CYS A 20 -0.58 -14.70 0.84
N VAL A 21 -1.46 -15.69 0.98
CA VAL A 21 -1.47 -16.67 2.07
C VAL A 21 -1.55 -18.08 1.48
N PRO A 22 -1.12 -19.13 2.21
CA PRO A 22 -1.36 -20.51 1.76
C PRO A 22 -2.83 -20.72 1.36
N PRO A 23 -3.14 -21.29 0.19
CA PRO A 23 -4.52 -21.40 -0.31
C PRO A 23 -5.50 -22.06 0.66
N GLU A 24 -5.04 -23.00 1.48
CA GLU A 24 -5.81 -23.65 2.55
C GLU A 24 -6.29 -22.69 3.65
N HIS A 25 -5.65 -21.54 3.80
CA HIS A 25 -6.01 -20.50 4.76
C HIS A 25 -6.77 -19.32 4.13
N LEU A 26 -6.90 -19.29 2.80
CA LEU A 26 -7.41 -18.13 2.08
C LEU A 26 -8.85 -17.77 2.49
N ALA A 27 -9.70 -18.77 2.74
CA ALA A 27 -11.09 -18.53 3.14
C ALA A 27 -11.18 -17.78 4.49
N ASP A 28 -10.46 -18.26 5.50
CA ASP A 28 -10.44 -17.64 6.83
C ASP A 28 -9.78 -16.25 6.78
N TYR A 29 -8.69 -16.12 6.00
CA TYR A 29 -8.03 -14.85 5.77
C TYR A 29 -8.97 -13.81 5.16
N ILE A 30 -9.77 -14.19 4.15
CA ILE A 30 -10.79 -13.32 3.55
C ILE A 30 -11.82 -12.90 4.60
N VAL A 31 -12.32 -13.81 5.43
CA VAL A 31 -13.32 -13.49 6.46
C VAL A 31 -12.79 -12.45 7.45
N GLU A 32 -11.58 -12.66 7.97
CA GLU A 32 -10.99 -11.72 8.93
C GLU A 32 -10.60 -10.38 8.30
N PHE A 33 -10.10 -10.39 7.06
CA PHE A 33 -9.77 -9.15 6.35
C PHE A 33 -11.05 -8.34 6.08
N ARG A 34 -12.15 -8.99 5.68
CA ARG A 34 -13.44 -8.31 5.54
C ARG A 34 -13.90 -7.72 6.87
N ALA A 35 -13.84 -8.49 7.95
CA ALA A 35 -14.22 -8.01 9.28
C ALA A 35 -13.39 -6.80 9.73
N LEU A 36 -12.09 -6.77 9.43
CA LEU A 36 -11.20 -5.63 9.68
C LEU A 36 -11.70 -4.38 8.94
N LEU A 37 -11.99 -4.48 7.64
CA LEU A 37 -12.43 -3.34 6.84
C LEU A 37 -13.85 -2.88 7.20
N ASP A 38 -14.75 -3.84 7.44
CA ASP A 38 -16.13 -3.60 7.88
C ASP A 38 -16.16 -2.93 9.26
N GLY A 39 -15.25 -3.30 10.16
CA GLY A 39 -15.08 -2.67 11.48
C GLY A 39 -14.67 -1.19 11.40
N HIS A 40 -14.06 -0.78 10.29
CA HIS A 40 -13.77 0.63 10.00
C HIS A 40 -14.84 1.32 9.13
N GLY A 41 -15.92 0.62 8.77
CA GLY A 41 -17.02 1.16 7.97
C GLY A 41 -16.63 1.47 6.51
N LEU A 42 -15.61 0.79 5.97
CA LEU A 42 -15.09 1.07 4.64
C LEU A 42 -15.82 0.30 3.56
N SER A 43 -16.07 0.95 2.43
CA SER A 43 -16.36 0.25 1.17
C SER A 43 -15.06 -0.18 0.51
N TYR A 44 -15.01 -1.35 -0.11
CA TYR A 44 -13.79 -1.87 -0.73
C TYR A 44 -14.08 -2.78 -1.93
N GLY A 45 -13.14 -2.81 -2.87
CA GLY A 45 -13.06 -3.87 -3.88
C GLY A 45 -12.13 -4.97 -3.39
N MET A 46 -12.51 -6.23 -3.56
CA MET A 46 -11.71 -7.41 -3.22
C MET A 46 -11.81 -8.44 -4.34
N PHE A 47 -10.67 -8.80 -4.92
CA PHE A 47 -10.54 -9.73 -6.05
C PHE A 47 -9.14 -10.36 -5.99
N GLY A 48 -8.87 -11.45 -6.69
CA GLY A 48 -7.56 -12.11 -6.57
C GLY A 48 -7.44 -13.41 -7.37
N HIS A 49 -6.26 -14.02 -7.25
CA HIS A 49 -5.90 -15.30 -7.85
C HIS A 49 -6.00 -16.38 -6.76
N VAL A 50 -7.17 -17.02 -6.68
CA VAL A 50 -7.50 -17.98 -5.62
C VAL A 50 -6.56 -19.18 -5.63
N ASP A 51 -6.14 -19.62 -6.82
CA ASP A 51 -5.20 -20.72 -7.02
C ASP A 51 -3.81 -20.43 -6.44
N ALA A 52 -3.40 -19.16 -6.41
CA ALA A 52 -2.12 -18.71 -5.86
C ALA A 52 -2.22 -18.15 -4.44
N GLY A 53 -3.42 -18.09 -3.84
CA GLY A 53 -3.63 -17.51 -2.51
C GLY A 53 -3.50 -15.97 -2.47
N VAL A 54 -3.49 -15.30 -3.63
CA VAL A 54 -3.26 -13.86 -3.75
C VAL A 54 -4.57 -13.08 -3.70
N LEU A 55 -4.60 -12.03 -2.89
CA LEU A 55 -5.75 -11.12 -2.74
C LEU A 55 -5.36 -9.67 -3.02
N HIS A 56 -6.09 -9.04 -3.93
CA HIS A 56 -6.03 -7.60 -4.21
C HIS A 56 -7.23 -6.91 -3.55
N VAL A 57 -6.94 -6.05 -2.57
CA VAL A 57 -7.94 -5.34 -1.79
C VAL A 57 -7.73 -3.84 -1.90
N ARG A 58 -8.78 -3.12 -2.27
CA ARG A 58 -8.74 -1.66 -2.48
C ARG A 58 -9.82 -0.98 -1.63
N PRO A 59 -9.50 -0.65 -0.37
CA PRO A 59 -10.38 0.16 0.47
C PRO A 59 -10.57 1.56 -0.11
N ALA A 60 -11.79 2.08 -0.03
CA ALA A 60 -12.14 3.40 -0.50
C ALA A 60 -11.89 4.45 0.60
N LEU A 61 -10.96 5.37 0.34
CA LEU A 61 -10.61 6.46 1.27
C LEU A 61 -10.57 7.80 0.53
N ASP A 62 -10.95 8.87 1.22
CA ASP A 62 -10.67 10.24 0.80
C ASP A 62 -9.32 10.68 1.38
N MET A 63 -8.28 10.70 0.54
CA MET A 63 -6.94 11.11 0.99
C MET A 63 -6.82 12.62 1.24
N CYS A 64 -7.82 13.42 0.89
CA CYS A 64 -7.88 14.82 1.31
C CYS A 64 -8.39 14.97 2.75
N ASP A 65 -9.02 13.95 3.33
CA ASP A 65 -9.41 13.89 4.75
C ASP A 65 -8.22 13.40 5.60
N PRO A 66 -7.68 14.23 6.53
CA PRO A 66 -6.56 13.83 7.38
C PRO A 66 -6.83 12.60 8.23
N GLN A 67 -8.07 12.39 8.67
CA GLN A 67 -8.41 11.23 9.51
C GLN A 67 -8.37 9.94 8.71
N GLN A 68 -8.82 9.98 7.46
CA GLN A 68 -8.75 8.83 6.55
C GLN A 68 -7.34 8.54 6.06
N GLU A 69 -6.51 9.58 5.89
CA GLU A 69 -5.08 9.42 5.63
C GLU A 69 -4.35 8.73 6.81
N MET A 70 -4.69 9.05 8.05
CA MET A 70 -4.19 8.32 9.23
C MET A 70 -4.73 6.89 9.30
N LEU A 71 -6.01 6.69 8.95
CA LEU A 71 -6.65 5.38 8.91
C LEU A 71 -5.96 4.44 7.90
N MET A 72 -5.51 4.95 6.75
CA MET A 72 -4.73 4.20 5.76
C MET A 72 -3.51 3.53 6.40
N LYS A 73 -2.77 4.23 7.26
CA LYS A 73 -1.59 3.67 7.97
C LYS A 73 -2.01 2.56 8.94
N ARG A 74 -3.05 2.80 9.75
CA ARG A 74 -3.56 1.81 10.71
C ARG A 74 -3.95 0.51 10.02
N ILE A 75 -4.75 0.61 8.95
CA ILE A 75 -5.17 -0.55 8.15
C ILE A 75 -3.96 -1.23 7.53
N SER A 76 -2.95 -0.49 7.07
CA SER A 76 -1.73 -1.11 6.53
C SER A 76 -1.01 -1.95 7.59
N ASP A 77 -0.92 -1.45 8.83
CA ASP A 77 -0.30 -2.17 9.95
C ASP A 77 -1.12 -3.41 10.36
N ASP A 78 -2.44 -3.26 10.45
CA ASP A 78 -3.35 -4.36 10.80
C ASP A 78 -3.35 -5.46 9.73
N VAL A 79 -3.29 -5.09 8.44
CA VAL A 79 -3.18 -6.06 7.33
C VAL A 79 -1.84 -6.77 7.35
N VAL A 80 -0.74 -6.09 7.68
CA VAL A 80 0.58 -6.73 7.86
C VAL A 80 0.51 -7.78 8.97
N ALA A 81 -0.08 -7.42 10.12
CA ALA A 81 -0.23 -8.34 11.24
C ALA A 81 -1.15 -9.53 10.87
N LEU A 82 -2.25 -9.27 10.17
CA LEU A 82 -3.16 -10.30 9.71
C LEU A 82 -2.49 -11.26 8.71
N THR A 83 -1.77 -10.74 7.72
CA THR A 83 -1.03 -11.57 6.76
C THR A 83 0.01 -12.42 7.47
N ALA A 84 0.74 -11.86 8.43
CA ALA A 84 1.72 -12.61 9.22
C ALA A 84 1.08 -13.72 10.07
N LYS A 85 -0.11 -13.48 10.65
CA LYS A 85 -0.89 -14.50 11.39
C LYS A 85 -1.14 -15.77 10.57
N TYR A 86 -1.35 -15.62 9.26
CA TYR A 86 -1.59 -16.73 8.34
C TYR A 86 -0.33 -17.22 7.59
N GLY A 87 0.86 -16.80 8.04
CA GLY A 87 2.13 -17.20 7.40
C GLY A 87 2.30 -16.66 5.98
N GLY A 88 1.64 -15.55 5.66
CA GLY A 88 1.58 -15.00 4.32
C GLY A 88 2.69 -14.01 3.96
N LEU A 89 2.66 -13.58 2.70
CA LEU A 89 3.53 -12.58 2.10
C LEU A 89 2.76 -11.27 1.92
N LEU A 90 3.41 -10.14 2.22
CA LEU A 90 2.82 -8.82 2.02
C LEU A 90 2.80 -8.38 0.54
N TRP A 91 3.59 -9.03 -0.29
CA TRP A 91 3.78 -8.75 -1.72
C TRP A 91 3.82 -10.07 -2.49
N GLY A 92 2.70 -10.43 -3.13
CA GLY A 92 2.61 -11.59 -4.02
C GLY A 92 3.22 -11.31 -5.39
N GLU A 93 2.82 -10.19 -6.00
CA GLU A 93 3.15 -9.83 -7.39
C GLU A 93 3.75 -8.42 -7.49
N HIS A 94 3.28 -7.48 -6.67
CA HIS A 94 3.59 -6.06 -6.75
C HIS A 94 4.89 -5.70 -5.99
N GLY A 95 5.53 -4.61 -6.43
CA GLY A 95 6.73 -4.08 -5.77
C GLY A 95 6.48 -3.51 -4.37
N LYS A 96 7.56 -3.40 -3.58
CA LYS A 96 7.47 -3.02 -2.15
C LYS A 96 7.14 -1.55 -1.91
N GLY A 97 7.55 -0.64 -2.80
CA GLY A 97 7.20 0.78 -2.74
C GLY A 97 7.38 1.41 -1.35
N PHE A 98 6.38 2.14 -0.88
CA PHE A 98 6.35 2.73 0.47
C PHE A 98 6.05 1.70 1.58
N ARG A 99 5.49 0.54 1.23
CA ARG A 99 5.31 -0.60 2.16
C ARG A 99 6.65 -1.23 2.52
N ALA A 100 7.75 -0.85 1.87
CA ALA A 100 9.11 -1.24 2.27
C ALA A 100 9.44 -0.90 3.73
N GLU A 101 8.67 -0.02 4.38
CA GLU A 101 8.62 0.12 5.85
C GLU A 101 8.64 -1.22 6.60
N TYR A 102 7.90 -2.22 6.10
CA TYR A 102 7.75 -3.53 6.74
C TYR A 102 8.86 -4.52 6.36
N SER A 103 9.75 -4.18 5.43
CA SER A 103 10.80 -5.10 4.95
C SER A 103 11.72 -5.63 6.06
N PRO A 104 12.22 -4.81 7.02
CA PRO A 104 13.07 -5.33 8.08
C PRO A 104 12.38 -6.39 8.94
N ALA A 105 11.12 -6.15 9.32
CA ALA A 105 10.35 -7.09 10.14
C ALA A 105 9.99 -8.35 9.36
N PHE A 106 9.60 -8.20 8.09
CA PHE A 106 9.18 -9.29 7.22
C PHE A 106 10.32 -10.27 6.91
N PHE A 107 11.49 -9.76 6.49
CA PHE A 107 12.64 -10.61 6.16
C PHE A 107 13.39 -11.10 7.40
N GLY A 108 13.23 -10.44 8.55
CA GLY A 108 14.04 -10.69 9.73
C GLY A 108 15.49 -10.27 9.53
N ALA A 109 16.28 -10.31 10.60
CA ALA A 109 17.63 -9.76 10.60
C ALA A 109 18.57 -10.41 9.58
N GLU A 110 18.47 -11.73 9.40
CA GLU A 110 19.36 -12.51 8.52
C GLU A 110 19.12 -12.18 7.03
N LEU A 111 17.91 -12.45 6.51
CA LEU A 111 17.62 -12.21 5.11
C LEU A 111 17.63 -10.73 4.77
N PHE A 112 17.21 -9.85 5.70
CA PHE A 112 17.34 -8.42 5.50
C PHE A 112 18.81 -8.02 5.38
N GLY A 113 19.71 -8.58 6.21
CA GLY A 113 21.15 -8.37 6.10
C GLY A 113 21.71 -8.77 4.74
N GLU A 114 21.32 -9.94 4.21
CA GLU A 114 21.76 -10.38 2.88
C GLU A 114 21.28 -9.44 1.76
N LEU A 115 20.06 -8.93 1.83
CA LEU A 115 19.57 -7.91 0.89
C LEU A 115 20.42 -6.63 0.95
N ARG A 116 20.84 -6.20 2.14
CA ARG A 116 21.69 -5.03 2.33
C ARG A 116 23.09 -5.20 1.74
N LYS A 117 23.66 -6.42 1.83
CA LYS A 117 24.95 -6.75 1.18
C LYS A 117 24.85 -6.66 -0.33
N ILE A 118 23.78 -7.21 -0.91
CA ILE A 118 23.51 -7.09 -2.34
C ILE A 118 23.38 -5.62 -2.72
N LYS A 119 22.61 -4.82 -1.98
CA LYS A 119 22.45 -3.39 -2.23
C LYS A 119 23.79 -2.64 -2.16
N ALA A 120 24.65 -2.96 -1.19
CA ALA A 120 25.97 -2.34 -1.05
C ALA A 120 26.90 -2.64 -2.24
N ALA A 121 26.84 -3.84 -2.80
CA ALA A 121 27.67 -4.22 -3.95
C ALA A 121 27.36 -3.40 -5.22
N PHE A 122 26.10 -2.98 -5.40
CA PHE A 122 25.65 -2.25 -6.60
C PHE A 122 25.41 -0.75 -6.38
N ASP A 123 25.17 -0.32 -5.14
CA ASP A 123 24.84 1.07 -4.79
C ASP A 123 25.32 1.43 -3.36
N PRO A 124 26.65 1.48 -3.15
CA PRO A 124 27.23 1.72 -1.82
C PRO A 124 26.86 3.11 -1.25
N ASP A 125 26.67 4.10 -2.12
CA ASP A 125 26.30 5.47 -1.74
C ASP A 125 24.78 5.68 -1.60
N ASN A 126 23.98 4.61 -1.71
CA ASN A 126 22.52 4.62 -1.58
C ASN A 126 21.80 5.65 -2.48
N ARG A 127 22.24 5.78 -3.74
CA ARG A 127 21.71 6.76 -4.70
C ARG A 127 20.51 6.25 -5.47
N LEU A 128 20.37 4.94 -5.62
CA LEU A 128 19.32 4.31 -6.41
C LEU A 128 18.10 4.01 -5.54
N ASN A 129 17.12 4.92 -5.59
CA ASN A 129 15.80 4.77 -4.95
C ASN A 129 15.86 4.49 -3.43
N PRO A 130 16.46 5.40 -2.64
CA PRO A 130 16.67 5.21 -1.20
C PRO A 130 15.36 5.04 -0.43
N GLY A 131 15.45 4.27 0.67
CA GLY A 131 14.32 3.97 1.55
C GLY A 131 13.32 2.97 0.96
N LYS A 132 13.64 2.33 -0.16
CA LYS A 132 12.88 1.21 -0.75
C LYS A 132 13.66 -0.09 -0.59
N ILE A 133 12.96 -1.21 -0.37
CA ILE A 133 13.51 -2.56 -0.16
C ILE A 133 14.46 -2.65 1.05
N CYS A 134 15.67 -2.08 0.97
CA CYS A 134 16.65 -1.98 2.05
C CYS A 134 17.72 -0.91 1.73
N PRO A 135 18.37 -0.29 2.73
CA PRO A 135 19.59 0.50 2.54
C PRO A 135 20.82 -0.42 2.37
N PRO A 136 21.94 0.05 1.79
CA PRO A 136 23.16 -0.76 1.73
C PRO A 136 23.68 -1.11 3.14
N GLU A 137 24.43 -2.21 3.23
CA GLU A 137 25.14 -2.58 4.44
C GLU A 137 26.13 -1.48 4.85
N GLY A 138 26.24 -1.19 6.15
CA GLY A 138 27.07 -0.10 6.68
C GLY A 138 26.45 1.30 6.61
N VAL A 139 25.33 1.48 5.91
CA VAL A 139 24.59 2.75 5.87
C VAL A 139 23.33 2.65 6.72
N ASP A 140 23.23 3.48 7.75
CA ASP A 140 22.03 3.61 8.58
C ASP A 140 21.09 4.66 7.98
N ALA A 141 20.33 4.24 6.97
CA ALA A 141 19.32 5.07 6.31
C ALA A 141 17.90 4.53 6.59
N PRO A 142 16.93 5.41 6.86
CA PRO A 142 15.58 5.00 7.20
C PRO A 142 14.85 4.42 5.98
N MET A 143 13.93 3.49 6.25
CA MET A 143 12.94 3.06 5.26
C MET A 143 11.89 4.16 5.07
N MET A 144 11.41 4.32 3.84
CA MET A 144 10.25 5.17 3.58
C MET A 144 9.04 4.60 4.30
N LYS A 145 8.30 5.48 4.98
CA LYS A 145 7.16 5.12 5.79
C LYS A 145 5.86 5.23 5.00
N VAL A 146 4.91 4.34 5.28
CA VAL A 146 3.56 4.34 4.69
C VAL A 146 2.81 5.63 5.02
N ASP A 147 3.07 6.25 6.17
CA ASP A 147 2.49 7.52 6.59
C ASP A 147 3.25 8.76 6.09
N ALA A 148 4.30 8.60 5.28
CA ALA A 148 4.97 9.73 4.64
C ALA A 148 3.99 10.59 3.82
N VAL A 149 4.35 11.86 3.59
CA VAL A 149 3.55 12.84 2.86
C VAL A 149 3.13 12.31 1.49
N LYS A 150 1.84 12.45 1.16
CA LYS A 150 1.24 11.92 -0.07
C LYS A 150 0.62 13.03 -0.89
N ARG A 151 0.20 12.69 -2.11
CA ARG A 151 -0.58 13.57 -2.97
C ARG A 151 -1.76 14.23 -2.23
N GLY A 152 -2.51 13.46 -1.44
CA GLY A 152 -3.66 13.97 -0.68
C GLY A 152 -3.32 15.14 0.26
N THR A 153 -2.11 15.15 0.84
CA THR A 153 -1.61 16.24 1.70
C THR A 153 -1.47 17.56 0.93
N PHE A 154 -1.09 17.50 -0.35
CA PHE A 154 -0.98 18.67 -1.21
C PHE A 154 -2.35 19.04 -1.81
N ASP A 155 -3.12 18.05 -2.24
CA ASP A 155 -4.44 18.27 -2.85
C ASP A 155 -5.40 18.98 -1.89
N ARG A 156 -5.34 18.73 -0.58
CA ARG A 156 -6.18 19.43 0.40
C ARG A 156 -5.90 20.93 0.53
N GLN A 157 -4.73 21.39 0.12
CA GLN A 157 -4.38 22.83 0.12
C GLN A 157 -5.03 23.57 -1.05
N ILE A 158 -5.50 22.84 -2.06
CA ILE A 158 -6.16 23.40 -3.25
C ILE A 158 -7.60 23.80 -2.87
N PRO A 159 -8.04 25.04 -3.16
CA PRO A 159 -9.40 25.49 -2.88
C PRO A 159 -10.44 24.52 -3.44
N ILE A 160 -11.51 24.26 -2.68
CA ILE A 160 -12.54 23.28 -3.04
C ILE A 160 -13.17 23.61 -4.39
N ALA A 161 -13.41 24.88 -4.69
CA ALA A 161 -13.94 25.33 -5.98
C ALA A 161 -13.04 24.89 -7.15
N VAL A 162 -11.71 25.01 -6.99
CA VAL A 162 -10.74 24.60 -8.00
C VAL A 162 -10.77 23.08 -8.16
N ARG A 163 -10.69 22.30 -7.07
CA ARG A 163 -10.77 20.82 -7.14
C ARG A 163 -12.04 20.31 -7.81
N SER A 164 -13.18 20.94 -7.51
CA SER A 164 -14.46 20.61 -8.11
C SER A 164 -14.54 20.96 -9.61
N SER A 165 -13.94 22.07 -10.02
CA SER A 165 -13.93 22.50 -11.44
C SER A 165 -12.96 21.69 -12.31
N TRP A 166 -11.88 21.15 -11.72
CA TRP A 166 -10.83 20.40 -12.43
C TRP A 166 -10.81 18.90 -12.06
N ARG A 167 -11.99 18.29 -11.88
CA ARG A 167 -12.11 16.89 -11.43
C ARG A 167 -11.30 15.89 -12.25
N GLY A 168 -11.24 16.01 -13.58
CA GLY A 168 -10.48 15.09 -14.42
C GLY A 168 -8.99 15.01 -14.05
N ALA A 169 -8.37 16.17 -13.77
CA ALA A 169 -6.99 16.24 -13.29
C ALA A 169 -6.85 15.73 -11.84
N MET A 170 -7.81 16.07 -10.97
CA MET A 170 -7.79 15.66 -9.56
C MET A 170 -8.00 14.16 -9.37
N GLU A 171 -8.83 13.52 -10.19
CA GLU A 171 -9.15 12.09 -10.11
C GLU A 171 -8.23 11.22 -10.97
N CYS A 172 -7.23 11.83 -11.62
CA CYS A 172 -6.29 11.11 -12.45
C CYS A 172 -5.49 10.10 -11.62
N ASN A 173 -5.50 8.83 -12.06
CA ASN A 173 -4.87 7.70 -11.37
C ASN A 173 -3.78 7.02 -12.21
N GLY A 174 -3.31 7.70 -13.26
CA GLY A 174 -2.20 7.20 -14.10
C GLY A 174 -2.59 6.19 -15.18
N ASN A 175 -3.89 5.86 -15.33
CA ASN A 175 -4.36 4.95 -16.37
C ASN A 175 -4.56 5.60 -17.75
N GLY A 176 -4.13 6.86 -17.92
CA GLY A 176 -4.28 7.60 -19.17
C GLY A 176 -5.72 7.95 -19.57
N LEU A 177 -6.72 7.78 -18.69
CA LEU A 177 -8.13 8.15 -18.97
C LEU A 177 -8.55 9.45 -18.28
N CYS A 178 -7.58 10.34 -18.07
CA CYS A 178 -7.79 11.62 -17.38
C CYS A 178 -8.02 12.78 -18.36
N PHE A 179 -8.26 12.46 -19.63
CA PHE A 179 -8.50 13.43 -20.69
C PHE A 179 -9.98 13.82 -20.68
N ASN A 180 -10.23 15.13 -20.66
CA ASN A 180 -11.55 15.73 -20.81
C ASN A 180 -12.06 15.55 -22.24
#